data_AF-A0A948T9P1-F1
#
_entry.id   AF-A0A948T9P1-F1
#
_cell.length_a   1.000
_cell.length_b   1.000
_cell.length_c   1.000
_cell.angle_alpha   90.00
_cell.angle_beta   90.00
_cell.angle_gamma   90.00
#
_symmetry.space_group_name_H-M   'P 1'
#
loop_
_entity.id
_entity.type
_entity.pdbx_description
1 polymer ?
#
loop_
_entity_poly.entity_id
_entity_poly.type
_entity_poly.pdbx_seq_one_letter_code
_entity_poly.pdbx_strand_id
1 'polypeptide(L)'
;MRRHLVIFFPLLLFCFISCQDDNEPVLQPEDSKEILITDISGATVTNTKDIVVGSGEDDVVFEMSSTVMTENGQVKETTLNCCAMGALCLDGNKIDDTRTVENVTLINKGTITIHTKDLVERYAEQIRDEEHPDRPYLYLRILVMYAGANSTVINEGTINVYFDHDPSTACTVYTMGLISGEGSNIMNNGEINVYGNGSVATRFRGIATFGDNITAINNGTMNAELDMSEDTRMITTGGTNSNVINNGVMKVRMPGKVLCMTRYGDSNLINNNVIDITSVPMPEGYKSIVGDEDYIVCGLYEPLQAMRSGMPSLVNRGTINVNIEGSDRSEPSCQGYGMFCDLMSPKAEQLEVNIINEGLITVSQSGPIKFNMAEVGCVSREVGKPGACNIRLGNWLTTLRDFSQTKDLFLAKGAKIDFNGAQLKLLKGEDYEIGTVYSVAPEALIYNAGKDGGFRYEYSSYKNMVIKSADSQYTLNWDQNAMEVSLN
;
A
#
# COMPACT_ATOMS: atom_id res chain seq x y z
N MET A 1 92.76 20.03 -7.47
CA MET A 1 92.09 20.73 -6.35
C MET A 1 91.08 19.76 -5.72
N ARG A 2 90.77 19.90 -4.42
CA ARG A 2 89.83 19.10 -3.58
C ARG A 2 88.62 18.45 -4.32
N ARG A 3 88.08 17.28 -3.96
CA ARG A 3 88.30 16.24 -2.91
C ARG A 3 87.56 14.96 -3.42
N HIS A 4 88.10 13.74 -3.34
CA HIS A 4 87.95 12.77 -2.21
C HIS A 4 86.50 12.48 -1.80
N LEU A 5 86.03 11.25 -1.56
CA LEU A 5 86.64 9.91 -1.43
C LEU A 5 85.48 8.91 -1.73
N VAL A 6 85.61 7.83 -2.51
CA VAL A 6 86.16 6.50 -2.15
C VAL A 6 85.58 6.03 -0.79
N ILE A 7 85.03 4.82 -0.67
CA ILE A 7 85.82 3.64 -0.24
C ILE A 7 85.09 2.30 -0.54
N PHE A 8 85.78 1.46 -1.32
CA PHE A 8 85.90 -0.02 -1.34
C PHE A 8 84.64 -0.93 -1.38
N PHE A 9 84.48 -1.88 -2.32
CA PHE A 9 85.26 -3.11 -2.62
C PHE A 9 85.23 -4.16 -1.48
N PRO A 10 85.23 -5.50 -1.77
CA PRO A 10 84.76 -6.22 -2.98
C PRO A 10 84.20 -7.67 -2.76
N LEU A 11 83.95 -8.40 -3.87
CA LEU A 11 84.11 -9.87 -4.04
C LEU A 11 83.17 -10.77 -3.21
N LEU A 12 82.13 -11.43 -3.76
CA LEU A 12 82.10 -12.76 -4.44
C LEU A 12 80.60 -13.19 -4.58
N LEU A 13 80.12 -14.22 -5.31
CA LEU A 13 80.54 -14.93 -6.55
C LEU A 13 79.45 -15.94 -6.95
N PHE A 14 78.88 -15.85 -8.18
CA PHE A 14 77.96 -16.85 -8.84
C PHE A 14 76.62 -17.10 -8.08
N CYS A 15 75.56 -17.76 -8.59
CA CYS A 15 75.05 -18.09 -9.94
C CYS A 15 73.51 -18.30 -9.86
N PHE A 16 72.85 -18.33 -11.03
CA PHE A 16 71.47 -18.74 -11.35
C PHE A 16 70.61 -19.50 -10.31
N ILE A 17 69.30 -19.18 -10.25
CA ILE A 17 68.18 -20.06 -10.65
C ILE A 17 66.84 -19.29 -10.62
N SER A 18 65.87 -19.72 -11.44
CA SER A 18 64.50 -19.18 -11.51
C SER A 18 63.66 -19.49 -10.27
N CYS A 19 62.74 -18.60 -9.92
CA CYS A 19 61.47 -18.97 -9.32
C CYS A 19 60.33 -18.53 -10.26
N GLN A 20 59.59 -19.49 -10.81
CA GLN A 20 58.15 -19.30 -10.97
C GLN A 20 57.54 -19.48 -9.58
N ASP A 21 56.59 -18.63 -9.24
CA ASP A 21 55.41 -19.00 -8.45
C ASP A 21 54.36 -17.93 -8.71
N ASP A 22 53.44 -18.23 -9.62
CA ASP A 22 52.28 -17.41 -9.94
C ASP A 22 51.28 -17.49 -8.78
N ASN A 23 51.58 -16.78 -7.69
CA ASN A 23 50.62 -16.50 -6.63
C ASN A 23 49.65 -15.40 -7.09
N GLU A 24 48.74 -15.74 -7.99
CA GLU A 24 47.47 -15.01 -8.06
C GLU A 24 46.80 -15.12 -6.68
N PRO A 25 46.26 -14.03 -6.12
CA PRO A 25 45.55 -14.10 -4.87
C PRO A 25 44.26 -14.89 -5.07
N VAL A 26 44.28 -16.16 -4.65
CA VAL A 26 43.07 -16.98 -4.56
C VAL A 26 42.15 -16.28 -3.55
N LEU A 27 41.14 -15.59 -4.09
CA LEU A 27 39.95 -15.22 -3.35
C LEU A 27 39.29 -16.52 -2.91
N GLN A 28 39.67 -16.99 -1.71
CA GLN A 28 38.80 -17.87 -0.96
C GLN A 28 37.49 -17.11 -0.78
N PRO A 29 36.33 -17.67 -1.16
CA PRO A 29 35.10 -17.17 -0.61
C PRO A 29 35.25 -17.33 0.91
N GLU A 30 35.26 -16.22 1.64
CA GLU A 30 35.00 -16.32 3.07
C GLU A 30 33.62 -16.99 3.17
N ASP A 31 33.57 -18.13 3.88
CA ASP A 31 32.32 -18.71 4.34
C ASP A 31 31.69 -17.71 5.31
N SER A 32 31.04 -16.69 4.76
CA SER A 32 30.31 -15.71 5.52
C SER A 32 29.25 -16.47 6.30
N LYS A 33 29.38 -16.43 7.63
CA LYS A 33 28.26 -16.76 8.50
C LYS A 33 27.20 -15.71 8.20
N GLU A 34 26.23 -16.07 7.36
CA GLU A 34 25.09 -15.22 7.04
C GLU A 34 24.27 -15.03 8.32
N ILE A 35 24.52 -13.92 9.00
CA ILE A 35 23.82 -13.50 10.21
C ILE A 35 22.49 -12.89 9.77
N LEU A 36 21.41 -13.68 9.79
CA LEU A 36 20.08 -13.21 9.39
C LEU A 36 19.45 -12.22 10.37
N ILE A 37 19.87 -12.26 11.64
CA ILE A 37 19.48 -11.32 12.70
C ILE A 37 20.72 -10.61 13.23
N THR A 38 20.85 -9.30 12.99
CA THR A 38 21.98 -8.48 13.46
C THR A 38 21.56 -7.49 14.54
N ASP A 39 22.40 -7.30 15.56
CA ASP A 39 22.29 -6.24 16.58
C ASP A 39 23.16 -5.00 16.25
N ILE A 40 23.94 -5.06 15.17
CA ILE A 40 24.98 -4.08 14.81
C ILE A 40 24.42 -2.97 13.91
N SER A 41 24.41 -1.72 14.40
CA SER A 41 24.07 -0.54 13.59
C SER A 41 25.13 -0.28 12.51
N GLY A 42 24.69 0.13 11.31
CA GLY A 42 25.56 0.28 10.14
C GLY A 42 25.86 -1.02 9.39
N ALA A 43 25.36 -2.17 9.87
CA ALA A 43 25.58 -3.46 9.21
C ALA A 43 24.85 -3.55 7.86
N THR A 44 25.38 -4.39 6.97
CA THR A 44 24.67 -4.89 5.79
C THR A 44 24.52 -6.39 5.91
N VAL A 45 23.28 -6.87 5.94
CA VAL A 45 22.93 -8.29 5.92
C VAL A 45 22.33 -8.61 4.54
N THR A 46 22.82 -9.67 3.91
CA THR A 46 22.25 -10.19 2.66
C THR A 46 21.89 -11.66 2.85
N ASN A 47 20.66 -12.04 2.55
CA ASN A 47 20.29 -13.45 2.36
C ASN A 47 20.54 -13.86 0.90
N THR A 48 21.28 -14.94 0.67
CA THR A 48 21.47 -15.54 -0.66
C THR A 48 20.86 -16.95 -0.80
N LYS A 49 20.17 -17.45 0.23
CA LYS A 49 19.70 -18.83 0.37
C LYS A 49 18.18 -18.93 0.50
N ASP A 50 17.69 -20.16 0.59
CA ASP A 50 16.32 -20.46 0.98
C ASP A 50 16.20 -20.46 2.52
N ILE A 51 15.43 -19.53 3.05
CA ILE A 51 15.02 -19.45 4.46
C ILE A 51 13.59 -20.01 4.55
N VAL A 52 13.34 -20.89 5.53
CA VAL A 52 11.99 -21.37 5.86
C VAL A 52 11.71 -21.05 7.33
N VAL A 53 10.56 -20.42 7.60
CA VAL A 53 10.10 -20.04 8.93
C VAL A 53 8.75 -20.70 9.20
N GLY A 54 8.55 -21.16 10.43
CA GLY A 54 7.36 -21.91 10.82
C GLY A 54 7.41 -23.38 10.42
N SER A 55 8.61 -23.97 10.45
CA SER A 55 8.82 -25.42 10.19
C SER A 55 9.85 -26.08 11.11
N GLY A 56 10.31 -25.40 12.17
CA GLY A 56 11.36 -25.91 13.07
C GLY A 56 11.36 -25.25 14.44
N GLU A 57 12.21 -25.73 15.36
CA GLU A 57 12.34 -25.16 16.71
C GLU A 57 13.21 -23.88 16.74
N ASP A 58 13.99 -23.62 15.69
CA ASP A 58 14.94 -22.50 15.56
C ASP A 58 14.29 -21.16 15.13
N ASP A 59 12.96 -21.07 15.05
CA ASP A 59 12.25 -19.84 14.68
C ASP A 59 12.55 -18.70 15.68
N VAL A 60 13.00 -17.54 15.18
CA VAL A 60 13.31 -16.37 16.03
C VAL A 60 12.02 -15.69 16.47
N VAL A 61 11.56 -16.04 17.67
CA VAL A 61 10.31 -15.53 18.26
C VAL A 61 10.59 -14.67 19.50
N PHE A 62 9.93 -13.51 19.58
CA PHE A 62 10.12 -12.53 20.65
C PHE A 62 8.87 -11.71 20.97
N GLU A 63 8.81 -11.23 22.21
CA GLU A 63 7.80 -10.28 22.68
C GLU A 63 8.13 -8.85 22.24
N MET A 64 7.10 -8.10 21.83
CA MET A 64 7.18 -6.65 21.63
C MET A 64 5.92 -5.98 22.15
N SER A 65 6.07 -5.02 23.05
CA SER A 65 5.00 -4.11 23.45
C SER A 65 5.04 -2.77 22.72
N SER A 66 3.86 -2.20 22.44
CA SER A 66 3.69 -0.85 21.89
C SER A 66 2.47 -0.14 22.49
N THR A 67 2.56 1.17 22.68
CA THR A 67 1.41 1.99 23.09
C THR A 67 0.62 2.43 21.86
N VAL A 68 -0.64 2.04 21.77
CA VAL A 68 -1.57 2.43 20.69
C VAL A 68 -2.64 3.39 21.22
N MET A 69 -3.24 4.16 20.31
CA MET A 69 -4.42 4.97 20.62
C MET A 69 -5.68 4.21 20.21
N THR A 70 -6.57 3.96 21.17
CA THR A 70 -7.91 3.39 20.95
C THR A 70 -8.98 4.47 21.18
N GLU A 71 -10.24 4.18 20.88
CA GLU A 71 -11.37 5.05 21.22
C GLU A 71 -11.48 5.33 22.73
N ASN A 72 -11.01 4.38 23.56
CA ASN A 72 -10.98 4.48 25.02
C ASN A 72 -9.69 5.13 25.56
N GLY A 73 -8.81 5.63 24.69
CA GLY A 73 -7.53 6.26 25.03
C GLY A 73 -6.32 5.35 24.78
N GLN A 74 -5.19 5.67 25.41
CA GLN A 74 -3.94 4.94 25.21
C GLN A 74 -3.98 3.58 25.90
N VAL A 75 -3.73 2.52 25.13
CA VAL A 75 -3.62 1.14 25.61
C VAL A 75 -2.24 0.59 25.25
N LYS A 76 -1.63 -0.17 26.16
CA LYS A 76 -0.41 -0.92 25.87
C LYS A 76 -0.80 -2.27 25.29
N GLU A 77 -0.49 -2.49 24.01
CA GLU A 77 -0.57 -3.81 23.38
C GLU A 77 0.74 -4.56 23.58
N THR A 78 0.66 -5.88 23.75
CA THR A 78 1.81 -6.78 23.71
C THR A 78 1.55 -7.86 22.66
N THR A 79 2.58 -8.14 21.85
CA THR A 79 2.48 -8.95 20.64
C THR A 79 3.59 -10.00 20.64
N LEU A 80 3.30 -11.18 20.10
CA LEU A 80 4.30 -12.21 19.87
C LEU A 80 4.75 -12.13 18.41
N ASN A 81 6.04 -11.97 18.18
CA ASN A 81 6.60 -11.64 16.87
C ASN A 81 7.55 -12.75 16.43
N CYS A 82 7.37 -13.29 15.23
CA CYS A 82 8.33 -14.16 14.57
C CYS A 82 9.04 -13.39 13.44
N CYS A 83 10.36 -13.51 13.30
CA CYS A 83 11.12 -12.75 12.30
C CYS A 83 12.02 -13.67 11.45
N ALA A 84 11.97 -13.52 10.12
CA ALA A 84 12.80 -14.30 9.21
C ALA A 84 14.19 -13.67 8.98
N MET A 85 14.24 -12.35 8.89
CA MET A 85 15.45 -11.56 8.70
C MET A 85 15.29 -10.18 9.33
N GLY A 86 16.26 -9.70 10.10
CA GLY A 86 16.05 -8.47 10.86
C GLY A 86 17.29 -7.82 11.48
N ALA A 87 17.08 -6.57 11.87
CA ALA A 87 18.03 -5.75 12.59
C ALA A 87 17.48 -5.53 14.02
N LEU A 88 17.80 -6.47 14.92
CA LEU A 88 17.15 -6.65 16.22
C LEU A 88 18.15 -6.89 17.35
N CYS A 89 18.00 -6.12 18.42
CA CYS A 89 18.65 -6.35 19.71
C CYS A 89 17.76 -7.30 20.54
N LEU A 90 18.22 -8.54 20.72
CA LEU A 90 17.48 -9.59 21.45
C LEU A 90 17.80 -9.65 22.95
N ASP A 91 18.66 -8.75 23.47
CA ASP A 91 19.07 -8.74 24.88
C ASP A 91 17.87 -8.57 25.83
N GLY A 92 17.73 -9.54 26.74
CA GLY A 92 16.52 -9.80 27.55
C GLY A 92 16.10 -8.74 28.58
N ASN A 93 16.62 -7.51 28.50
CA ASN A 93 16.23 -6.38 29.35
C ASN A 93 15.30 -5.38 28.64
N LYS A 94 15.14 -5.47 27.32
CA LYS A 94 14.22 -4.64 26.53
C LYS A 94 13.00 -5.46 26.13
N ILE A 95 11.80 -5.02 26.45
CA ILE A 95 10.53 -5.74 26.18
C ILE A 95 9.55 -4.82 25.42
N ASP A 96 10.10 -3.88 24.66
CA ASP A 96 9.41 -2.79 24.01
C ASP A 96 9.91 -2.59 22.57
N ASP A 97 9.35 -1.59 21.90
CA ASP A 97 9.72 -1.13 20.56
C ASP A 97 11.21 -0.80 20.38
N THR A 98 11.97 -0.59 21.47
CA THR A 98 13.41 -0.27 21.43
C THR A 98 14.34 -1.42 21.03
N ARG A 99 13.78 -2.56 20.59
CA ARG A 99 14.52 -3.70 20.03
C ARG A 99 15.04 -3.48 18.60
N THR A 100 14.56 -2.48 17.86
CA THR A 100 15.04 -2.23 16.49
C THR A 100 16.44 -1.62 16.46
N VAL A 101 17.23 -2.01 15.45
CA VAL A 101 18.56 -1.44 15.18
C VAL A 101 18.48 -0.49 13.99
N GLU A 102 19.05 0.71 14.14
CA GLU A 102 19.04 1.77 13.14
C GLU A 102 20.21 1.67 12.14
N ASN A 103 20.08 2.36 11.01
CA ASN A 103 21.12 2.48 9.96
C ASN A 103 21.57 1.13 9.37
N VAL A 104 20.70 0.12 9.31
CA VAL A 104 21.03 -1.21 8.79
C VAL A 104 20.51 -1.38 7.36
N THR A 105 21.27 -2.10 6.54
CA THR A 105 20.83 -2.52 5.20
C THR A 105 20.50 -4.00 5.20
N LEU A 106 19.25 -4.35 4.92
CA LEU A 106 18.76 -5.73 4.79
C LEU A 106 18.42 -6.01 3.33
N ILE A 107 19.06 -7.01 2.71
CA ILE A 107 18.83 -7.40 1.31
C ILE A 107 18.45 -8.87 1.22
N ASN A 108 17.28 -9.20 0.68
CA ASN A 108 16.96 -10.57 0.29
C ASN A 108 17.26 -10.79 -1.20
N LYS A 109 18.16 -11.71 -1.53
CA LYS A 109 18.42 -12.18 -2.92
C LYS A 109 18.01 -13.64 -3.14
N GLY A 110 17.78 -14.40 -2.06
CA GLY A 110 17.30 -15.78 -2.10
C GLY A 110 15.78 -15.89 -1.94
N THR A 111 15.33 -17.03 -1.43
CA THR A 111 13.91 -17.27 -1.12
C THR A 111 13.68 -17.13 0.37
N ILE A 112 12.61 -16.48 0.80
CA ILE A 112 12.08 -16.58 2.16
C ILE A 112 10.69 -17.19 2.08
N THR A 113 10.47 -18.30 2.75
CA THR A 113 9.17 -18.99 2.80
C THR A 113 8.65 -19.03 4.23
N ILE A 114 7.45 -18.50 4.43
CA ILE A 114 6.76 -18.49 5.73
C ILE A 114 5.60 -19.48 5.67
N HIS A 115 5.54 -20.41 6.62
CA HIS A 115 4.36 -21.22 6.89
C HIS A 115 3.73 -20.76 8.21
N THR A 116 2.44 -20.41 8.20
CA THR A 116 1.76 -19.91 9.41
C THR A 116 1.30 -21.04 10.33
N LYS A 117 1.02 -22.23 9.77
CA LYS A 117 0.38 -23.34 10.48
C LYS A 117 1.09 -23.70 11.79
N ASP A 118 2.34 -24.12 11.72
CA ASP A 118 3.05 -24.63 12.89
C ASP A 118 3.32 -23.51 13.93
N LEU A 119 3.46 -22.25 13.48
CA LEU A 119 3.54 -21.09 14.38
C LEU A 119 2.22 -20.86 15.13
N VAL A 120 1.09 -20.91 14.42
CA VAL A 120 -0.24 -20.77 15.02
C VAL A 120 -0.51 -21.92 15.99
N GLU A 121 -0.25 -23.17 15.59
CA GLU A 121 -0.43 -24.35 16.46
C GLU A 121 0.46 -24.28 17.73
N ARG A 122 1.71 -23.81 17.61
CA ARG A 122 2.66 -23.66 18.72
C ARG A 122 2.27 -22.54 19.71
N TYR A 123 1.65 -21.47 19.23
CA TYR A 123 1.38 -20.27 20.04
C TYR A 123 -0.11 -19.99 20.33
N ALA A 124 -1.04 -20.84 19.86
CA ALA A 124 -2.48 -20.66 20.01
C ALA A 124 -2.94 -20.40 21.46
N GLU A 125 -2.38 -21.09 22.45
CA GLU A 125 -2.77 -20.88 23.86
C GLU A 125 -2.37 -19.50 24.42
N GLN A 126 -1.41 -18.83 23.78
CA GLN A 126 -0.83 -17.55 24.19
C GLN A 126 -1.49 -16.35 23.50
N ILE A 127 -2.31 -16.58 22.47
CA ILE A 127 -3.03 -15.54 21.75
C ILE A 127 -4.53 -15.78 21.98
N ARG A 128 -5.17 -14.89 22.72
CA ARG A 128 -6.56 -15.03 23.13
C ARG A 128 -7.33 -13.74 22.87
N ASP A 129 -8.65 -13.89 22.74
CA ASP A 129 -9.59 -12.77 22.56
C ASP A 129 -9.33 -11.63 23.56
N GLU A 130 -9.62 -10.40 23.14
CA GLU A 130 -9.22 -9.20 23.87
C GLU A 130 -9.80 -9.09 25.29
N GLU A 131 -10.92 -9.78 25.52
CA GLU A 131 -11.63 -9.82 26.80
C GLU A 131 -11.07 -10.88 27.77
N HIS A 132 -10.18 -11.77 27.33
CA HIS A 132 -9.66 -12.85 28.17
C HIS A 132 -8.67 -12.30 29.22
N PRO A 133 -8.93 -12.44 30.53
CA PRO A 133 -8.17 -11.77 31.59
C PRO A 133 -6.71 -12.22 31.68
N ASP A 134 -6.43 -13.49 31.36
CA ASP A 134 -5.07 -14.05 31.38
C ASP A 134 -4.37 -14.05 30.00
N ARG A 135 -4.78 -13.21 29.04
CA ARG A 135 -4.12 -13.16 27.73
C ARG A 135 -2.70 -12.57 27.85
N PRO A 136 -1.63 -13.26 27.40
CA PRO A 136 -0.31 -12.65 27.35
C PRO A 136 -0.12 -11.81 26.08
N TYR A 137 -0.69 -12.23 24.93
CA TYR A 137 -0.51 -11.56 23.65
C TYR A 137 -1.82 -11.29 22.90
N LEU A 138 -1.83 -10.20 22.14
CA LEU A 138 -2.98 -9.76 21.33
C LEU A 138 -3.06 -10.48 19.97
N TYR A 139 -1.93 -10.69 19.30
CA TYR A 139 -1.84 -11.44 18.04
C TYR A 139 -0.45 -12.02 17.78
N LEU A 140 -0.39 -13.04 16.91
CA LEU A 140 0.86 -13.46 16.28
C LEU A 140 1.18 -12.50 15.14
N ARG A 141 2.34 -11.86 15.19
CA ARG A 141 2.85 -11.03 14.09
C ARG A 141 4.04 -11.74 13.44
N ILE A 142 4.06 -11.77 12.11
CA ILE A 142 5.20 -12.31 11.36
C ILE A 142 5.86 -11.16 10.60
N LEU A 143 7.15 -10.95 10.84
CA LEU A 143 7.96 -9.86 10.34
C LEU A 143 8.98 -10.44 9.35
N VAL A 144 8.73 -10.39 8.04
CA VAL A 144 9.62 -11.11 7.10
C VAL A 144 10.98 -10.42 7.00
N MET A 145 11.01 -9.11 6.82
CA MET A 145 12.23 -8.29 6.88
C MET A 145 11.99 -7.05 7.75
N TYR A 146 12.70 -6.91 8.87
CA TYR A 146 12.44 -5.84 9.85
C TYR A 146 13.69 -5.08 10.33
N ALA A 147 13.71 -3.75 10.15
CA ALA A 147 14.77 -2.87 10.62
C ALA A 147 14.23 -1.60 11.34
N GLY A 148 15.12 -0.87 12.01
CA GLY A 148 14.81 0.38 12.71
C GLY A 148 14.81 1.61 11.79
N ALA A 149 15.02 2.79 12.38
CA ALA A 149 15.11 4.05 11.65
C ALA A 149 16.34 4.10 10.71
N ASN A 150 16.30 5.00 9.73
CA ASN A 150 17.36 5.31 8.76
C ASN A 150 17.92 4.08 8.03
N SER A 151 17.11 3.03 7.91
CA SER A 151 17.53 1.72 7.40
C SER A 151 17.09 1.52 5.95
N THR A 152 17.68 0.53 5.27
CA THR A 152 17.36 0.21 3.87
C THR A 152 16.98 -1.26 3.76
N VAL A 153 15.76 -1.55 3.32
CA VAL A 153 15.22 -2.92 3.24
C VAL A 153 14.83 -3.22 1.80
N ILE A 154 15.52 -4.18 1.17
CA ILE A 154 15.38 -4.49 -0.26
C ILE A 154 15.09 -5.97 -0.46
N ASN A 155 14.00 -6.29 -1.16
CA ASN A 155 13.76 -7.63 -1.71
C ASN A 155 14.13 -7.67 -3.20
N GLU A 156 15.20 -8.37 -3.57
CA GLU A 156 15.56 -8.70 -4.95
C GLU A 156 15.18 -10.14 -5.32
N GLY A 157 15.00 -11.02 -4.32
CA GLY A 157 14.59 -12.41 -4.47
C GLY A 157 13.08 -12.62 -4.33
N THR A 158 12.70 -13.77 -3.75
CA THR A 158 11.29 -14.17 -3.59
C THR A 158 10.92 -14.28 -2.11
N ILE A 159 9.77 -13.72 -1.73
CA ILE A 159 9.13 -13.92 -0.43
C ILE A 159 7.81 -14.64 -0.69
N ASN A 160 7.63 -15.83 -0.11
CA ASN A 160 6.37 -16.58 -0.15
C ASN A 160 5.78 -16.66 1.26
N VAL A 161 4.51 -16.32 1.41
CA VAL A 161 3.77 -16.39 2.67
C VAL A 161 2.57 -17.32 2.48
N TYR A 162 2.59 -18.45 3.17
CA TYR A 162 1.50 -19.42 3.16
C TYR A 162 0.67 -19.27 4.44
N PHE A 163 -0.52 -18.70 4.32
CA PHE A 163 -1.55 -18.67 5.36
C PHE A 163 -2.30 -20.01 5.38
N ASP A 164 -1.58 -21.06 5.76
CA ASP A 164 -1.95 -22.48 5.76
C ASP A 164 -2.45 -23.03 7.11
N HIS A 165 -2.67 -22.15 8.09
CA HIS A 165 -3.29 -22.48 9.38
C HIS A 165 -4.79 -22.83 9.23
N ASP A 166 -5.41 -23.32 10.32
CA ASP A 166 -6.83 -23.66 10.36
C ASP A 166 -7.72 -22.40 10.19
N PRO A 167 -8.61 -22.35 9.18
CA PRO A 167 -9.63 -21.32 8.99
C PRO A 167 -10.42 -20.90 10.23
N SER A 168 -10.61 -21.86 11.14
CA SER A 168 -11.39 -21.75 12.37
C SER A 168 -10.63 -21.06 13.51
N THR A 169 -9.37 -20.66 13.30
CA THR A 169 -8.59 -20.00 14.35
C THR A 169 -9.20 -18.65 14.72
N ALA A 170 -9.41 -18.44 16.03
CA ALA A 170 -9.72 -17.14 16.59
C ALA A 170 -8.45 -16.27 16.78
N CYS A 171 -7.26 -16.87 16.70
CA CYS A 171 -6.00 -16.14 16.82
C CYS A 171 -5.85 -15.20 15.63
N THR A 172 -5.74 -13.90 15.88
CA THR A 172 -5.36 -12.95 14.84
C THR A 172 -3.91 -13.24 14.38
N VAL A 173 -3.73 -13.44 13.08
CA VAL A 173 -2.43 -13.71 12.44
C VAL A 173 -2.12 -12.55 11.50
N TYR A 174 -1.02 -11.84 11.78
CA TYR A 174 -0.69 -10.59 11.08
C TYR A 174 0.70 -10.64 10.45
N THR A 175 0.77 -10.92 9.14
CA THR A 175 2.04 -10.94 8.41
C THR A 175 2.36 -9.57 7.80
N MET A 176 3.61 -9.14 7.97
CA MET A 176 4.16 -7.90 7.45
C MET A 176 5.46 -8.21 6.71
N GLY A 177 5.50 -7.96 5.40
CA GLY A 177 6.62 -8.31 4.52
C GLY A 177 7.87 -7.48 4.77
N LEU A 178 7.94 -6.29 4.16
CA LEU A 178 9.09 -5.39 4.28
C LEU A 178 8.78 -4.25 5.26
N ILE A 179 9.63 -4.08 6.29
CA ILE A 179 9.35 -3.20 7.43
C ILE A 179 10.59 -2.41 7.85
N SER A 180 10.45 -1.09 8.00
CA SER A 180 11.52 -0.21 8.47
C SER A 180 10.96 1.02 9.18
N GLY A 181 11.76 1.64 10.07
CA GLY A 181 11.41 2.85 10.84
C GLY A 181 11.55 4.15 10.05
N GLU A 182 11.43 5.31 10.73
CA GLU A 182 11.57 6.67 10.16
C GLU A 182 12.79 6.84 9.25
N GLY A 183 12.70 7.66 8.19
CA GLY A 183 13.82 8.01 7.31
C GLY A 183 14.33 6.89 6.41
N SER A 184 13.63 5.75 6.38
CA SER A 184 14.10 4.54 5.70
C SER A 184 13.75 4.47 4.21
N ASN A 185 14.47 3.60 3.49
CA ASN A 185 14.16 3.22 2.11
C ASN A 185 13.72 1.75 2.08
N ILE A 186 12.55 1.46 1.52
CA ILE A 186 11.98 0.11 1.46
C ILE A 186 11.63 -0.21 0.00
N MET A 187 12.19 -1.27 -0.56
CA MET A 187 12.06 -1.57 -1.99
C MET A 187 11.76 -3.05 -2.26
N ASN A 188 10.71 -3.32 -3.02
CA ASN A 188 10.50 -4.64 -3.64
C ASN A 188 10.91 -4.58 -5.12
N ASN A 189 12.04 -5.22 -5.46
CA ASN A 189 12.51 -5.42 -6.83
C ASN A 189 12.20 -6.84 -7.35
N GLY A 190 12.02 -7.81 -6.46
CA GLY A 190 11.69 -9.20 -6.76
C GLY A 190 10.20 -9.53 -6.60
N GLU A 191 9.90 -10.65 -5.97
CA GLU A 191 8.53 -11.15 -5.80
C GLU A 191 8.12 -11.23 -4.33
N ILE A 192 6.88 -10.83 -4.03
CA ILE A 192 6.20 -11.07 -2.75
C ILE A 192 4.87 -11.76 -3.06
N ASN A 193 4.73 -13.02 -2.66
CA ASN A 193 3.61 -13.88 -2.97
C ASN A 193 2.91 -14.31 -1.67
N VAL A 194 1.59 -14.18 -1.60
CA VAL A 194 0.77 -14.55 -0.44
C VAL A 194 -0.35 -15.48 -0.89
N TYR A 195 -0.42 -16.66 -0.29
CA TYR A 195 -1.36 -17.72 -0.66
C TYR A 195 -1.92 -18.44 0.56
N GLY A 196 -3.05 -19.14 0.38
CA GLY A 196 -3.59 -20.09 1.35
C GLY A 196 -5.00 -19.77 1.83
N ASN A 197 -5.42 -20.47 2.87
CA ASN A 197 -6.77 -20.35 3.41
C ASN A 197 -6.96 -19.00 4.12
N GLY A 198 -5.99 -18.63 4.97
CA GLY A 198 -6.20 -17.60 5.98
C GLY A 198 -7.33 -17.94 6.94
N SER A 199 -7.89 -16.90 7.55
CA SER A 199 -8.96 -16.95 8.54
C SER A 199 -9.68 -15.61 8.59
N VAL A 200 -10.82 -15.56 9.29
CA VAL A 200 -11.58 -14.30 9.51
C VAL A 200 -10.82 -13.25 10.34
N ALA A 201 -9.69 -13.64 10.94
CA ALA A 201 -8.77 -12.79 11.71
C ALA A 201 -7.37 -12.67 11.04
N THR A 202 -7.25 -13.03 9.76
CA THR A 202 -6.00 -12.91 8.99
C THR A 202 -5.81 -11.52 8.43
N ARG A 203 -4.66 -10.90 8.74
CA ARG A 203 -4.26 -9.56 8.29
C ARG A 203 -2.93 -9.64 7.53
N PHE A 204 -2.79 -8.85 6.46
CA PHE A 204 -1.54 -8.77 5.68
C PHE A 204 -1.12 -7.34 5.37
N ARG A 205 0.19 -7.04 5.50
CA ARG A 205 0.86 -5.90 4.86
C ARG A 205 2.05 -6.38 4.02
N GLY A 206 2.08 -6.06 2.73
CA GLY A 206 3.25 -6.39 1.90
C GLY A 206 4.47 -5.52 2.21
N ILE A 207 4.28 -4.20 2.25
CA ILE A 207 5.26 -3.21 2.72
C ILE A 207 4.58 -2.38 3.81
N ALA A 208 5.23 -2.24 4.96
CA ALA A 208 4.69 -1.53 6.12
C ALA A 208 5.72 -0.65 6.82
N THR A 209 5.31 0.54 7.22
CA THR A 209 6.12 1.48 8.00
C THR A 209 5.17 2.47 8.67
N PHE A 210 5.56 3.05 9.81
CA PHE A 210 4.72 4.00 10.53
C PHE A 210 5.45 5.30 10.94
N GLY A 211 6.70 5.48 10.49
CA GLY A 211 7.48 6.70 10.72
C GLY A 211 7.38 7.71 9.57
N ASP A 212 8.00 8.88 9.77
CA ASP A 212 8.10 9.96 8.77
C ASP A 212 9.22 9.71 7.74
N ASN A 213 9.25 10.51 6.68
CA ASN A 213 10.33 10.61 5.69
C ASN A 213 10.68 9.28 4.97
N ILE A 214 9.73 8.37 4.80
CA ILE A 214 9.96 7.04 4.20
C ILE A 214 9.93 7.09 2.67
N THR A 215 10.75 6.30 1.99
CA THR A 215 10.55 6.00 0.57
C THR A 215 10.25 4.52 0.37
N ALA A 216 8.99 4.20 0.04
CA ALA A 216 8.50 2.84 -0.21
C ALA A 216 8.23 2.64 -1.72
N ILE A 217 8.92 1.69 -2.35
CA ILE A 217 8.84 1.46 -3.80
C ILE A 217 8.57 -0.03 -4.11
N ASN A 218 7.52 -0.31 -4.87
CA ASN A 218 7.38 -1.59 -5.57
C ASN A 218 7.81 -1.43 -7.03
N ASN A 219 8.92 -2.06 -7.43
CA ASN A 219 9.36 -2.23 -8.82
C ASN A 219 9.05 -3.64 -9.36
N GLY A 220 8.97 -4.64 -8.47
CA GLY A 220 8.74 -6.04 -8.79
C GLY A 220 7.26 -6.43 -8.80
N THR A 221 6.98 -7.68 -8.43
CA THR A 221 5.61 -8.22 -8.37
C THR A 221 5.19 -8.46 -6.93
N MET A 222 3.94 -8.11 -6.60
CA MET A 222 3.30 -8.50 -5.35
C MET A 222 1.95 -9.15 -5.65
N ASN A 223 1.82 -10.45 -5.36
CA ASN A 223 0.58 -11.22 -5.54
C ASN A 223 0.02 -11.60 -4.17
N ALA A 224 -1.28 -11.44 -3.96
CA ALA A 224 -1.95 -11.91 -2.75
C ALA A 224 -3.32 -12.53 -3.08
N GLU A 225 -3.48 -13.82 -2.81
CA GLU A 225 -4.70 -14.57 -3.03
C GLU A 225 -5.02 -15.42 -1.78
N LEU A 226 -6.11 -15.10 -1.09
CA LEU A 226 -6.52 -15.75 0.16
C LEU A 226 -8.01 -16.06 0.16
N ASP A 227 -8.38 -17.25 0.65
CA ASP A 227 -9.80 -17.62 0.80
C ASP A 227 -10.50 -16.78 1.88
N MET A 228 -9.76 -16.34 2.92
CA MET A 228 -10.23 -15.51 4.03
C MET A 228 -9.18 -14.48 4.47
N SER A 229 -9.60 -13.23 4.64
CA SER A 229 -8.84 -12.16 5.29
C SER A 229 -9.79 -11.10 5.85
N GLU A 230 -9.40 -10.45 6.94
CA GLU A 230 -10.10 -9.32 7.53
C GLU A 230 -9.71 -8.00 6.85
N ASP A 231 -8.40 -7.72 6.80
CA ASP A 231 -7.81 -6.46 6.32
C ASP A 231 -6.44 -6.74 5.67
N THR A 232 -6.39 -6.57 4.34
CA THR A 232 -5.16 -6.71 3.55
C THR A 232 -4.80 -5.41 2.84
N ARG A 233 -3.49 -5.09 2.87
CA ARG A 233 -2.92 -3.93 2.19
C ARG A 233 -1.59 -4.29 1.57
N MET A 234 -1.36 -3.92 0.32
CA MET A 234 -0.08 -4.27 -0.33
C MET A 234 1.02 -3.33 0.14
N ILE A 235 0.74 -2.03 0.25
CA ILE A 235 1.64 -1.03 0.83
C ILE A 235 0.88 -0.16 1.83
N THR A 236 1.46 0.07 3.01
CA THR A 236 0.91 0.98 4.04
C THR A 236 2.01 1.78 4.70
N THR A 237 1.97 3.11 4.57
CA THR A 237 2.91 4.01 5.24
C THR A 237 2.22 4.96 6.21
N GLY A 238 2.70 5.03 7.43
CA GLY A 238 2.44 6.14 8.35
C GLY A 238 3.25 7.39 8.00
N GLY A 239 3.13 8.38 8.87
CA GLY A 239 4.00 9.56 8.88
C GLY A 239 3.83 10.57 7.74
N THR A 240 4.59 11.64 7.87
CA THR A 240 4.68 12.78 6.96
C THR A 240 5.91 12.70 6.05
N ASN A 241 5.87 13.41 4.93
CA ASN A 241 6.96 13.55 3.95
C ASN A 241 7.43 12.25 3.28
N SER A 242 6.65 11.16 3.34
CA SER A 242 7.01 9.89 2.71
C SER A 242 6.62 9.86 1.22
N ASN A 243 7.17 8.91 0.45
CA ASN A 243 6.83 8.66 -0.95
C ASN A 243 6.51 7.18 -1.13
N VAL A 244 5.34 6.88 -1.69
CA VAL A 244 4.82 5.53 -1.88
C VAL A 244 4.57 5.32 -3.37
N ILE A 245 5.39 4.49 -4.01
CA ILE A 245 5.48 4.41 -5.48
C ILE A 245 5.33 2.96 -5.95
N ASN A 246 4.36 2.70 -6.83
CA ASN A 246 4.26 1.45 -7.58
C ASN A 246 4.72 1.63 -9.02
N ASN A 247 5.90 1.14 -9.35
CA ASN A 247 6.40 0.94 -10.72
C ASN A 247 6.18 -0.50 -11.20
N GLY A 248 5.89 -1.42 -10.29
CA GLY A 248 5.72 -2.85 -10.54
C GLY A 248 4.25 -3.27 -10.71
N VAL A 249 3.98 -4.53 -10.43
CA VAL A 249 2.65 -5.13 -10.55
C VAL A 249 2.15 -5.55 -9.17
N MET A 250 0.94 -5.12 -8.80
CA MET A 250 0.23 -5.60 -7.61
C MET A 250 -1.06 -6.28 -8.02
N LYS A 251 -1.25 -7.54 -7.60
CA LYS A 251 -2.45 -8.35 -7.86
C LYS A 251 -3.02 -8.86 -6.55
N VAL A 252 -4.32 -8.68 -6.36
CA VAL A 252 -5.00 -9.00 -5.10
C VAL A 252 -6.34 -9.67 -5.38
N ARG A 253 -6.58 -10.87 -4.82
CA ARG A 253 -7.86 -11.60 -4.92
C ARG A 253 -8.25 -12.19 -3.56
N MET A 254 -9.23 -11.61 -2.87
CA MET A 254 -9.58 -12.00 -1.49
C MET A 254 -10.89 -11.35 -1.01
N PRO A 255 -11.50 -11.87 0.06
CA PRO A 255 -12.57 -11.18 0.77
C PRO A 255 -12.04 -10.14 1.77
N GLY A 256 -12.95 -9.47 2.46
CA GLY A 256 -12.63 -8.51 3.53
C GLY A 256 -12.33 -7.11 3.01
N LYS A 257 -11.59 -6.34 3.82
CA LYS A 257 -11.15 -4.98 3.49
C LYS A 257 -9.84 -5.03 2.71
N VAL A 258 -9.81 -4.40 1.53
CA VAL A 258 -8.65 -4.50 0.61
C VAL A 258 -8.20 -3.10 0.20
N LEU A 259 -7.08 -2.61 0.75
CA LEU A 259 -6.54 -1.28 0.43
C LEU A 259 -5.13 -1.42 -0.17
N CYS A 260 -5.01 -1.43 -1.50
CA CYS A 260 -3.76 -1.81 -2.15
C CYS A 260 -2.59 -0.87 -1.80
N MET A 261 -2.75 0.44 -1.95
CA MET A 261 -1.78 1.44 -1.48
C MET A 261 -2.45 2.40 -0.48
N THR A 262 -1.95 2.43 0.75
CA THR A 262 -2.46 3.29 1.84
C THR A 262 -1.37 4.22 2.36
N ARG A 263 -1.72 5.49 2.62
CA ARG A 263 -0.91 6.42 3.44
C ARG A 263 -1.69 6.85 4.69
N TYR A 264 -1.03 7.28 5.76
CA TYR A 264 -1.69 7.83 6.96
C TYR A 264 -1.21 9.24 7.37
N GLY A 265 -0.39 9.88 6.54
CA GLY A 265 0.06 11.27 6.74
C GLY A 265 0.57 11.88 5.42
N ASP A 266 1.30 12.98 5.51
CA ASP A 266 1.57 13.89 4.39
C ASP A 266 2.61 13.38 3.37
N SER A 267 2.21 12.33 2.63
CA SER A 267 3.10 11.48 1.85
C SER A 267 2.57 11.23 0.43
N ASN A 268 3.38 11.22 -0.63
CA ASN A 268 2.86 11.02 -2.00
C ASN A 268 2.44 9.56 -2.25
N LEU A 269 1.30 9.36 -2.94
CA LEU A 269 0.84 8.06 -3.44
C LEU A 269 0.86 8.07 -4.97
N ILE A 270 1.71 7.24 -5.58
CA ILE A 270 1.94 7.24 -7.03
C ILE A 270 1.86 5.81 -7.59
N ASN A 271 0.87 5.53 -8.43
CA ASN A 271 0.86 4.33 -9.27
C ASN A 271 1.34 4.67 -10.68
N ASN A 272 2.47 4.11 -11.11
CA ASN A 272 3.01 4.24 -12.46
C ASN A 272 2.75 3.01 -13.34
N ASN A 273 2.22 1.91 -12.79
CA ASN A 273 2.06 0.64 -13.50
C ASN A 273 0.77 -0.10 -13.08
N VAL A 274 0.76 -1.39 -12.78
CA VAL A 274 -0.49 -2.16 -12.60
C VAL A 274 -0.87 -2.35 -11.14
N ILE A 275 -2.13 -2.04 -10.84
CA ILE A 275 -2.87 -2.49 -9.66
C ILE A 275 -4.10 -3.24 -10.17
N ASP A 276 -4.27 -4.48 -9.75
CA ASP A 276 -5.39 -5.35 -10.13
C ASP A 276 -5.99 -5.97 -8.86
N ILE A 277 -7.25 -5.64 -8.56
CA ILE A 277 -7.93 -6.01 -7.32
C ILE A 277 -9.24 -6.70 -7.66
N THR A 278 -9.45 -7.89 -7.11
CA THR A 278 -10.73 -8.58 -7.14
C THR A 278 -11.19 -8.93 -5.73
N SER A 279 -12.24 -8.27 -5.25
CA SER A 279 -12.91 -8.65 -4.02
C SER A 279 -13.85 -9.83 -4.27
N VAL A 280 -13.83 -10.82 -3.40
CA VAL A 280 -14.73 -12.00 -3.41
C VAL A 280 -15.53 -12.08 -2.11
N PRO A 281 -16.69 -12.79 -2.05
CA PRO A 281 -17.39 -13.02 -0.78
C PRO A 281 -16.59 -13.92 0.15
N MET A 282 -16.81 -13.77 1.45
CA MET A 282 -16.36 -14.77 2.43
C MET A 282 -16.94 -16.16 2.12
N PRO A 283 -16.22 -17.25 2.48
CA PRO A 283 -16.75 -18.61 2.39
C PRO A 283 -18.02 -18.82 3.22
N GLU A 284 -18.77 -19.90 2.93
CA GLU A 284 -20.02 -20.19 3.63
C GLU A 284 -19.76 -20.53 5.11
N GLY A 285 -20.59 -19.98 5.99
CA GLY A 285 -20.43 -20.10 7.45
C GLY A 285 -19.55 -19.02 8.08
N TYR A 286 -18.78 -18.28 7.30
CA TYR A 286 -17.86 -17.24 7.79
C TYR A 286 -18.39 -15.83 7.55
N LYS A 287 -18.03 -14.91 8.45
CA LYS A 287 -18.24 -13.48 8.33
C LYS A 287 -16.97 -12.76 8.73
N SER A 288 -16.69 -11.64 8.07
CA SER A 288 -15.57 -10.78 8.44
C SER A 288 -15.82 -10.11 9.80
N ILE A 289 -14.73 -9.90 10.55
CA ILE A 289 -14.74 -9.30 11.89
C ILE A 289 -14.69 -7.76 11.84
N VAL A 290 -14.43 -7.16 10.67
CA VAL A 290 -14.52 -5.70 10.47
C VAL A 290 -15.85 -5.20 11.02
N GLY A 291 -15.78 -4.30 12.01
CA GLY A 291 -16.92 -3.77 12.76
C GLY A 291 -17.79 -2.81 11.95
N ASP A 292 -18.31 -1.75 12.58
CA ASP A 292 -19.22 -0.78 11.95
C ASP A 292 -18.58 0.11 10.85
N GLU A 293 -17.43 -0.28 10.28
CA GLU A 293 -16.79 0.39 9.15
C GLU A 293 -17.27 -0.16 7.80
N ASP A 294 -17.40 0.72 6.80
CA ASP A 294 -17.68 0.35 5.42
C ASP A 294 -16.63 -0.65 4.86
N TYR A 295 -17.10 -1.67 4.13
CA TYR A 295 -16.26 -2.68 3.49
C TYR A 295 -15.61 -2.13 2.21
N ILE A 296 -14.48 -1.42 2.38
CA ILE A 296 -13.79 -0.73 1.29
C ILE A 296 -12.80 -1.66 0.54
N VAL A 297 -12.94 -1.68 -0.78
CA VAL A 297 -12.01 -2.26 -1.76
C VAL A 297 -11.42 -1.10 -2.58
N CYS A 298 -10.12 -0.84 -2.48
CA CYS A 298 -9.53 0.35 -3.09
C CYS A 298 -8.10 0.18 -3.63
N GLY A 299 -7.83 0.81 -4.78
CA GLY A 299 -6.49 0.98 -5.35
C GLY A 299 -5.61 1.93 -4.53
N LEU A 300 -5.93 3.23 -4.56
CA LEU A 300 -5.22 4.28 -3.79
C LEU A 300 -6.10 4.83 -2.67
N TYR A 301 -5.79 4.50 -1.42
CA TYR A 301 -6.56 4.88 -0.23
C TYR A 301 -5.90 6.02 0.55
N GLU A 302 -6.68 7.06 0.83
CA GLU A 302 -6.29 8.27 1.55
C GLU A 302 -7.24 8.57 2.73
N PRO A 303 -6.84 8.27 3.98
CA PRO A 303 -7.53 8.69 5.19
C PRO A 303 -7.13 10.14 5.52
N LEU A 304 -8.08 11.05 5.40
CA LEU A 304 -7.92 12.47 5.68
C LEU A 304 -8.10 12.72 7.18
N GLN A 305 -7.07 13.31 7.80
CA GLN A 305 -7.02 13.61 9.24
C GLN A 305 -6.80 15.11 9.49
N ALA A 306 -7.42 15.64 10.54
CA ALA A 306 -7.54 17.09 10.77
C ALA A 306 -6.23 17.82 11.16
N MET A 307 -5.13 17.10 11.44
CA MET A 307 -3.83 17.69 11.82
C MET A 307 -2.84 17.82 10.65
N ARG A 308 -3.28 17.54 9.42
CA ARG A 308 -2.43 17.51 8.22
C ARG A 308 -2.24 18.92 7.65
N SER A 309 -1.06 19.18 7.09
CA SER A 309 -0.64 20.53 6.67
C SER A 309 -0.02 20.59 5.27
N GLY A 310 0.42 19.45 4.74
CA GLY A 310 0.86 19.32 3.35
C GLY A 310 -0.31 19.14 2.36
N MET A 311 0.00 19.28 1.07
CA MET A 311 -0.90 18.96 -0.05
C MET A 311 -0.38 17.73 -0.84
N PRO A 312 -0.28 16.55 -0.21
CA PRO A 312 0.30 15.37 -0.85
C PRO A 312 -0.61 14.82 -1.96
N SER A 313 -0.02 14.49 -3.11
CA SER A 313 -0.81 14.10 -4.29
C SER A 313 -1.17 12.61 -4.29
N LEU A 314 -2.36 12.28 -4.81
CA LEU A 314 -2.72 10.94 -5.32
C LEU A 314 -2.53 10.99 -6.83
N VAL A 315 -1.70 10.11 -7.38
CA VAL A 315 -1.37 10.11 -8.81
C VAL A 315 -1.48 8.70 -9.37
N ASN A 316 -2.36 8.49 -10.35
CA ASN A 316 -2.31 7.31 -11.22
C ASN A 316 -1.81 7.72 -12.61
N ARG A 317 -0.78 7.03 -13.08
CA ARG A 317 -0.24 7.06 -14.46
C ARG A 317 -0.29 5.69 -15.13
N GLY A 318 -0.56 4.64 -14.35
CA GLY A 318 -0.65 3.27 -14.82
C GLY A 318 -2.09 2.82 -15.02
N THR A 319 -2.39 1.57 -14.66
CA THR A 319 -3.73 0.98 -14.71
C THR A 319 -4.16 0.53 -13.32
N ILE A 320 -5.38 0.87 -12.92
CA ILE A 320 -6.02 0.36 -11.71
C ILE A 320 -7.31 -0.35 -12.13
N ASN A 321 -7.39 -1.66 -11.87
CA ASN A 321 -8.62 -2.44 -12.03
C ASN A 321 -9.18 -2.79 -10.64
N VAL A 322 -10.46 -2.53 -10.42
CA VAL A 322 -11.18 -2.90 -9.19
C VAL A 322 -12.44 -3.66 -9.55
N ASN A 323 -12.44 -4.95 -9.26
CA ASN A 323 -13.56 -5.85 -9.50
C ASN A 323 -14.18 -6.30 -8.17
N ILE A 324 -15.51 -6.37 -8.10
CA ILE A 324 -16.23 -7.01 -6.99
C ILE A 324 -17.07 -8.16 -7.53
N GLU A 325 -16.67 -9.39 -7.21
CA GLU A 325 -17.42 -10.60 -7.57
C GLU A 325 -18.51 -10.86 -6.54
N GLY A 326 -19.70 -10.28 -6.75
CA GLY A 326 -20.84 -10.43 -5.85
C GLY A 326 -21.48 -11.82 -5.87
N SER A 327 -22.01 -12.24 -4.72
CA SER A 327 -22.93 -13.37 -4.57
C SER A 327 -23.99 -13.05 -3.51
N ASP A 328 -25.00 -13.91 -3.31
CA ASP A 328 -26.01 -13.72 -2.24
C ASP A 328 -25.42 -13.73 -0.80
N ARG A 329 -24.13 -14.02 -0.65
CA ARG A 329 -23.36 -13.99 0.61
C ARG A 329 -22.54 -12.71 0.76
N SER A 330 -22.42 -11.88 -0.29
CA SER A 330 -21.63 -10.66 -0.24
C SER A 330 -22.27 -9.63 0.69
N GLU A 331 -21.44 -8.96 1.47
CA GLU A 331 -21.85 -7.89 2.36
C GLU A 331 -22.39 -6.69 1.56
N PRO A 332 -23.69 -6.32 1.68
CA PRO A 332 -24.28 -5.25 0.87
C PRO A 332 -23.69 -3.85 1.12
N SER A 333 -23.00 -3.64 2.24
CA SER A 333 -22.25 -2.40 2.53
C SER A 333 -20.89 -2.31 1.84
N CYS A 334 -20.47 -3.31 1.05
CA CYS A 334 -19.20 -3.28 0.31
C CYS A 334 -19.18 -2.22 -0.81
N GLN A 335 -18.02 -1.57 -0.97
CA GLN A 335 -17.82 -0.45 -1.89
C GLN A 335 -16.46 -0.55 -2.59
N GLY A 336 -16.39 -0.18 -3.87
CA GLY A 336 -15.20 -0.37 -4.71
C GLY A 336 -14.72 0.90 -5.40
N TYR A 337 -13.46 1.28 -5.17
CA TYR A 337 -12.93 2.55 -5.65
C TYR A 337 -11.55 2.45 -6.30
N GLY A 338 -11.33 3.09 -7.45
CA GLY A 338 -9.97 3.22 -7.99
C GLY A 338 -9.07 4.06 -7.07
N MET A 339 -9.61 5.20 -6.63
CA MET A 339 -9.04 6.07 -5.60
C MET A 339 -10.11 6.39 -4.55
N PHE A 340 -9.75 6.44 -3.27
CA PHE A 340 -10.71 6.73 -2.21
C PHE A 340 -10.13 7.71 -1.18
N CYS A 341 -10.90 8.76 -0.89
CA CYS A 341 -10.63 9.69 0.20
C CYS A 341 -11.67 9.51 1.31
N ASP A 342 -11.24 9.04 2.48
CA ASP A 342 -12.07 8.86 3.68
C ASP A 342 -11.76 9.97 4.70
N LEU A 343 -12.70 10.88 4.95
CA LEU A 343 -12.55 11.91 5.98
C LEU A 343 -12.88 11.32 7.36
N MET A 344 -11.83 10.84 8.02
CA MET A 344 -11.85 10.18 9.33
C MET A 344 -12.15 11.12 10.50
N SER A 345 -12.14 12.45 10.33
CA SER A 345 -12.27 13.41 11.44
C SER A 345 -13.26 14.54 11.17
N PRO A 346 -14.28 14.75 12.04
CA PRO A 346 -15.37 15.72 11.81
C PRO A 346 -14.97 17.19 12.01
N LYS A 347 -13.72 17.46 12.44
CA LYS A 347 -13.20 18.80 12.80
C LYS A 347 -12.16 19.35 11.82
N ALA A 348 -11.94 18.70 10.69
CA ALA A 348 -11.01 19.21 9.68
C ALA A 348 -11.42 20.61 9.19
N GLU A 349 -10.54 21.59 9.41
CA GLU A 349 -10.49 22.80 8.60
C GLU A 349 -9.94 22.45 7.20
N GLN A 350 -9.93 23.40 6.27
CA GLN A 350 -9.79 23.16 4.82
C GLN A 350 -8.63 22.20 4.44
N LEU A 351 -8.92 20.91 4.32
CA LEU A 351 -8.01 19.92 3.76
C LEU A 351 -8.10 19.96 2.24
N GLU A 352 -6.96 20.21 1.61
CA GLU A 352 -6.78 20.14 0.15
C GLU A 352 -5.89 18.94 -0.22
N VAL A 353 -6.50 17.93 -0.84
CA VAL A 353 -5.76 16.84 -1.49
C VAL A 353 -5.90 17.00 -2.99
N ASN A 354 -4.77 16.89 -3.68
CA ASN A 354 -4.67 16.94 -5.14
C ASN A 354 -4.72 15.51 -5.70
N ILE A 355 -5.78 15.18 -6.44
CA ILE A 355 -5.97 13.86 -7.04
C ILE A 355 -5.84 13.99 -8.56
N ILE A 356 -4.95 13.20 -9.15
CA ILE A 356 -4.61 13.22 -10.58
C ILE A 356 -4.73 11.80 -11.13
N ASN A 357 -5.45 11.66 -12.24
CA ASN A 357 -5.47 10.44 -13.04
C ASN A 357 -5.00 10.75 -14.47
N GLU A 358 -3.75 10.40 -14.77
CA GLU A 358 -3.13 10.38 -16.10
C GLU A 358 -3.18 8.99 -16.75
N GLY A 359 -3.62 7.96 -16.00
CA GLY A 359 -3.72 6.58 -16.43
C GLY A 359 -5.16 6.09 -16.60
N LEU A 360 -5.34 4.77 -16.55
CA LEU A 360 -6.64 4.10 -16.65
C LEU A 360 -7.13 3.64 -15.27
N ILE A 361 -8.43 3.79 -15.03
CA ILE A 361 -9.14 3.20 -13.90
C ILE A 361 -10.36 2.48 -14.44
N THR A 362 -10.51 1.19 -14.11
CA THR A 362 -11.69 0.39 -14.43
C THR A 362 -12.32 -0.10 -13.15
N VAL A 363 -13.62 0.13 -12.97
CA VAL A 363 -14.42 -0.44 -11.89
C VAL A 363 -15.47 -1.38 -12.46
N SER A 364 -15.58 -2.59 -11.91
CA SER A 364 -16.52 -3.62 -12.39
C SER A 364 -17.13 -4.42 -11.25
N GLN A 365 -18.34 -4.93 -11.47
CA GLN A 365 -18.99 -5.85 -10.53
C GLN A 365 -19.75 -6.93 -11.29
N SER A 366 -19.86 -8.10 -10.67
CA SER A 366 -20.68 -9.22 -11.15
C SER A 366 -21.58 -9.75 -10.04
N GLY A 367 -22.59 -10.55 -10.40
CA GLY A 367 -23.48 -11.20 -9.44
C GLY A 367 -24.79 -10.44 -9.17
N PRO A 368 -25.56 -10.87 -8.16
CA PRO A 368 -26.92 -10.37 -7.90
C PRO A 368 -26.97 -9.09 -7.05
N ILE A 369 -25.91 -8.81 -6.29
CA ILE A 369 -25.81 -7.65 -5.40
C ILE A 369 -25.25 -6.45 -6.17
N LYS A 370 -25.77 -5.25 -5.87
CA LYS A 370 -25.25 -3.99 -6.41
C LYS A 370 -24.42 -3.27 -5.36
N PHE A 371 -23.17 -2.98 -5.69
CA PHE A 371 -22.22 -2.26 -4.84
C PHE A 371 -22.07 -0.81 -5.30
N ASN A 372 -21.77 0.08 -4.35
CA ASN A 372 -21.36 1.45 -4.67
C ASN A 372 -19.94 1.40 -5.22
N MET A 373 -19.75 1.80 -6.48
CA MET A 373 -18.43 1.82 -7.12
C MET A 373 -18.20 3.11 -7.90
N ALA A 374 -16.97 3.63 -7.87
CA ALA A 374 -16.57 4.75 -8.70
C ALA A 374 -15.05 4.77 -8.95
N GLU A 375 -14.60 5.38 -10.05
CA GLU A 375 -13.16 5.59 -10.28
C GLU A 375 -12.53 6.41 -9.14
N VAL A 376 -13.25 7.41 -8.61
CA VAL A 376 -12.92 8.03 -7.32
C VAL A 376 -14.13 8.23 -6.41
N GLY A 377 -13.96 7.85 -5.15
CA GLY A 377 -14.90 8.12 -4.06
C GLY A 377 -14.34 9.09 -3.02
N CYS A 378 -15.16 10.02 -2.56
CA CYS A 378 -14.84 10.99 -1.51
C CYS A 378 -15.93 10.97 -0.43
N VAL A 379 -15.67 10.27 0.68
CA VAL A 379 -16.65 10.08 1.76
C VAL A 379 -16.28 10.91 2.98
N SER A 380 -17.29 11.52 3.58
CA SER A 380 -17.17 12.25 4.83
C SER A 380 -17.93 11.56 5.96
N ARG A 381 -17.21 11.06 6.97
CA ARG A 381 -17.80 10.71 8.27
C ARG A 381 -18.26 12.00 8.95
N GLU A 382 -19.41 11.96 9.61
CA GLU A 382 -20.21 13.10 10.14
C GLU A 382 -19.61 14.52 10.01
N VAL A 383 -19.72 15.17 8.83
CA VAL A 383 -19.22 16.55 8.71
C VAL A 383 -20.00 17.52 9.60
N GLY A 384 -19.28 18.24 10.47
CA GLY A 384 -19.82 19.27 11.35
C GLY A 384 -20.33 20.52 10.63
N LYS A 385 -19.97 20.72 9.36
CA LYS A 385 -20.55 21.73 8.46
C LYS A 385 -20.42 21.30 6.98
N PRO A 386 -21.36 21.67 6.09
CA PRO A 386 -21.19 21.48 4.65
C PRO A 386 -19.90 22.17 4.14
N GLY A 387 -19.17 21.50 3.25
CA GLY A 387 -17.95 22.07 2.63
C GLY A 387 -16.75 22.21 3.56
N ALA A 388 -16.68 21.44 4.65
CA ALA A 388 -15.51 21.43 5.56
C ALA A 388 -14.21 20.92 4.90
N CYS A 389 -14.32 20.04 3.90
CA CYS A 389 -13.20 19.47 3.16
C CYS A 389 -13.31 19.82 1.66
N ASN A 390 -12.19 20.19 1.02
CA ASN A 390 -12.12 20.67 -0.36
C ASN A 390 -11.16 19.80 -1.19
N ILE A 391 -11.67 18.70 -1.77
CA ILE A 391 -10.86 17.78 -2.57
C ILE A 391 -10.59 18.41 -3.94
N ARG A 392 -9.34 18.65 -4.31
CA ARG A 392 -8.98 19.21 -5.61
C ARG A 392 -8.73 18.10 -6.62
N LEU A 393 -9.52 18.07 -7.69
CA LEU A 393 -9.24 17.22 -8.85
C LEU A 393 -8.34 17.98 -9.85
N GLY A 394 -7.32 17.28 -10.35
CA GLY A 394 -6.46 17.74 -11.44
C GLY A 394 -6.89 17.17 -12.79
N ASN A 395 -5.90 16.75 -13.60
CA ASN A 395 -6.17 16.01 -14.83
C ASN A 395 -6.86 14.67 -14.51
N TRP A 396 -7.87 14.30 -15.30
CA TRP A 396 -8.58 13.03 -15.17
C TRP A 396 -8.77 12.36 -16.53
N LEU A 397 -8.14 11.21 -16.75
CA LEU A 397 -8.26 10.38 -17.94
C LEU A 397 -9.24 9.23 -17.69
N THR A 398 -10.27 9.07 -18.51
CA THR A 398 -11.29 8.01 -18.32
C THR A 398 -11.88 7.55 -19.65
N THR A 399 -12.40 6.33 -19.73
CA THR A 399 -13.09 5.81 -20.92
C THR A 399 -14.52 6.37 -21.01
N LEU A 400 -14.88 6.93 -22.18
CA LEU A 400 -16.21 7.43 -22.47
C LEU A 400 -17.27 6.31 -22.36
N ARG A 401 -18.32 6.57 -21.58
CA ARG A 401 -19.50 5.72 -21.38
C ARG A 401 -20.69 6.59 -20.98
N ASP A 402 -21.90 6.01 -20.93
CA ASP A 402 -23.06 6.74 -20.40
C ASP A 402 -22.98 6.82 -18.86
N PHE A 403 -22.27 7.85 -18.39
CA PHE A 403 -22.11 8.14 -16.96
C PHE A 403 -23.46 8.29 -16.22
N SER A 404 -24.54 8.70 -16.90
CA SER A 404 -25.87 8.82 -16.27
C SER A 404 -26.46 7.45 -15.89
N GLN A 405 -26.10 6.41 -16.64
CA GLN A 405 -26.45 5.02 -16.37
C GLN A 405 -25.45 4.35 -15.42
N THR A 406 -24.14 4.51 -15.65
CA THR A 406 -23.10 3.79 -14.91
C THR A 406 -22.84 4.36 -13.51
N LYS A 407 -22.89 5.70 -13.36
CA LYS A 407 -22.72 6.46 -12.10
C LYS A 407 -21.42 6.17 -11.34
N ASP A 408 -20.37 5.87 -12.08
CA ASP A 408 -19.15 5.20 -11.63
C ASP A 408 -17.88 6.06 -11.85
N LEU A 409 -18.03 7.38 -12.05
CA LEU A 409 -16.90 8.29 -12.25
C LEU A 409 -16.51 9.00 -10.94
N PHE A 410 -17.35 9.92 -10.46
CA PHE A 410 -17.10 10.73 -9.27
C PHE A 410 -18.20 10.52 -8.21
N LEU A 411 -17.91 9.83 -7.11
CA LEU A 411 -18.84 9.67 -5.98
C LEU A 411 -18.44 10.59 -4.82
N ALA A 412 -19.38 11.37 -4.30
CA ALA A 412 -19.17 12.24 -3.14
C ALA A 412 -20.24 12.02 -2.07
N LYS A 413 -19.84 11.89 -0.80
CA LYS A 413 -20.73 11.84 0.37
C LYS A 413 -20.29 12.93 1.36
N GLY A 414 -20.87 14.12 1.27
CA GLY A 414 -20.65 15.24 2.20
C GLY A 414 -19.36 16.06 2.04
N ALA A 415 -18.39 15.61 1.24
CA ALA A 415 -17.22 16.39 0.81
C ALA A 415 -17.57 17.42 -0.28
N LYS A 416 -16.85 18.55 -0.34
CA LYS A 416 -16.83 19.43 -1.52
C LYS A 416 -15.69 18.97 -2.43
N ILE A 417 -15.98 18.84 -3.72
CA ILE A 417 -14.95 18.62 -4.75
C ILE A 417 -14.75 19.93 -5.52
N ASP A 418 -13.49 20.28 -5.73
CA ASP A 418 -13.02 21.46 -6.44
C ASP A 418 -12.40 21.05 -7.78
N PHE A 419 -12.97 21.56 -8.86
CA PHE A 419 -12.57 21.27 -10.23
C PHE A 419 -11.76 22.41 -10.85
N ASN A 420 -11.31 23.38 -10.04
CA ASN A 420 -10.58 24.53 -10.55
C ASN A 420 -9.19 24.13 -11.09
N GLY A 421 -9.08 24.09 -12.42
CA GLY A 421 -7.93 23.59 -13.17
C GLY A 421 -7.99 22.09 -13.49
N ALA A 422 -9.10 21.41 -13.19
CA ALA A 422 -9.33 20.03 -13.61
C ALA A 422 -9.50 19.96 -15.14
N GLN A 423 -9.07 18.84 -15.73
CA GLN A 423 -9.27 18.55 -17.16
C GLN A 423 -9.73 17.11 -17.31
N LEU A 424 -11.01 16.91 -17.68
CA LEU A 424 -11.48 15.60 -18.09
C LEU A 424 -10.97 15.31 -19.51
N LYS A 425 -10.34 14.16 -19.69
CA LYS A 425 -9.83 13.63 -20.95
C LYS A 425 -10.51 12.30 -21.20
N LEU A 426 -11.27 12.21 -22.29
CA LEU A 426 -12.05 11.02 -22.61
C LEU A 426 -11.32 10.13 -23.61
N LEU A 427 -11.05 8.88 -23.21
CA LEU A 427 -10.59 7.80 -24.06
C LEU A 427 -11.79 7.18 -24.79
N LYS A 428 -11.53 6.77 -26.04
CA LYS A 428 -12.53 6.30 -27.00
C LYS A 428 -13.30 5.05 -26.51
N GLY A 429 -14.64 5.09 -26.57
CA GLY A 429 -15.51 3.90 -26.67
C GLY A 429 -15.71 3.45 -28.13
N GLU A 430 -16.38 2.33 -28.41
CA GLU A 430 -16.32 1.67 -29.74
C GLU A 430 -16.56 2.61 -30.95
N ASP A 431 -17.47 3.58 -30.83
CA ASP A 431 -17.83 4.56 -31.87
C ASP A 431 -17.09 5.93 -31.75
N TYR A 432 -15.81 6.04 -32.16
CA TYR A 432 -15.25 7.36 -32.58
C TYR A 432 -13.95 7.34 -33.44
N GLU A 433 -13.62 8.49 -34.06
CA GLU A 433 -12.40 8.78 -34.84
C GLU A 433 -11.16 9.12 -33.98
N ILE A 434 -9.98 9.10 -34.61
CA ILE A 434 -8.68 9.29 -33.93
C ILE A 434 -8.36 10.79 -33.78
N GLY A 435 -8.06 11.24 -32.56
CA GLY A 435 -7.35 12.50 -32.31
C GLY A 435 -8.15 13.65 -31.68
N THR A 436 -9.43 13.46 -31.34
CA THR A 436 -10.27 14.51 -30.73
C THR A 436 -10.24 14.47 -29.20
N VAL A 437 -9.92 15.60 -28.56
CA VAL A 437 -10.06 15.78 -27.10
C VAL A 437 -11.43 16.38 -26.81
N TYR A 438 -12.26 15.66 -26.05
CA TYR A 438 -13.54 16.15 -25.53
C TYR A 438 -13.36 16.71 -24.12
N SER A 439 -13.56 18.01 -23.97
CA SER A 439 -13.61 18.67 -22.67
C SER A 439 -15.05 18.70 -22.16
N VAL A 440 -15.35 17.92 -21.13
CA VAL A 440 -16.60 18.01 -20.36
C VAL A 440 -16.28 18.69 -19.02
N ALA A 441 -17.13 19.62 -18.60
CA ALA A 441 -17.10 20.23 -17.27
C ALA A 441 -17.29 19.13 -16.21
N PRO A 442 -16.25 18.73 -15.43
CA PRO A 442 -16.32 17.51 -14.63
C PRO A 442 -17.30 17.63 -13.46
N GLU A 443 -17.64 18.85 -13.03
CA GLU A 443 -18.68 19.13 -12.04
C GLU A 443 -20.08 18.65 -12.47
N ALA A 444 -20.33 18.44 -13.76
CA ALA A 444 -21.57 17.87 -14.28
C ALA A 444 -21.68 16.34 -14.09
N LEU A 445 -20.62 15.68 -13.63
CA LEU A 445 -20.50 14.22 -13.55
C LEU A 445 -20.37 13.70 -12.10
N ILE A 446 -20.73 14.52 -11.10
CA ILE A 446 -20.68 14.15 -9.68
C ILE A 446 -21.98 13.47 -9.23
N TYR A 447 -21.85 12.35 -8.54
CA TYR A 447 -22.95 11.66 -7.86
C TYR A 447 -22.85 11.91 -6.35
N ASN A 448 -23.82 12.65 -5.80
CA ASN A 448 -23.91 12.91 -4.36
C ASN A 448 -24.75 11.81 -3.67
N ALA A 449 -24.14 11.04 -2.78
CA ALA A 449 -24.80 9.95 -2.05
C ALA A 449 -25.74 10.43 -0.91
N GLY A 450 -25.72 11.72 -0.57
CA GLY A 450 -26.58 12.32 0.47
C GLY A 450 -26.12 12.05 1.90
N LYS A 451 -26.82 12.66 2.88
CA LYS A 451 -26.68 12.34 4.32
C LYS A 451 -27.77 11.39 4.84
N ASP A 452 -29.01 11.51 4.35
CA ASP A 452 -30.18 10.78 4.87
C ASP A 452 -31.09 10.22 3.74
N GLY A 453 -30.56 9.42 2.82
CA GLY A 453 -31.34 8.59 1.86
C GLY A 453 -32.27 9.31 0.85
N GLY A 454 -32.37 10.63 0.88
CA GLY A 454 -33.28 11.43 0.05
C GLY A 454 -32.57 12.13 -1.11
N PHE A 455 -32.83 11.68 -2.34
CA PHE A 455 -32.31 12.31 -3.56
C PHE A 455 -32.84 13.74 -3.74
N ARG A 456 -31.94 14.68 -4.00
CA ARG A 456 -32.25 15.96 -4.67
C ARG A 456 -31.30 16.18 -5.82
N TYR A 457 -31.86 16.27 -7.02
CA TYR A 457 -31.16 16.71 -8.22
C TYR A 457 -31.17 18.24 -8.28
N GLU A 458 -30.05 18.84 -8.68
CA GLU A 458 -30.08 20.04 -9.51
C GLU A 458 -29.33 19.74 -10.81
N TYR A 459 -30.00 18.98 -11.70
CA TYR A 459 -29.67 19.03 -13.12
C TYR A 459 -30.23 20.33 -13.68
N SER A 460 -29.36 21.27 -14.03
CA SER A 460 -29.70 22.36 -14.95
C SER A 460 -28.91 22.16 -16.24
N SER A 461 -29.63 21.91 -17.32
CA SER A 461 -29.08 21.66 -18.65
C SER A 461 -28.19 22.82 -19.13
N TYR A 462 -27.20 22.50 -19.98
CA TYR A 462 -26.30 23.47 -20.61
C TYR A 462 -27.02 24.70 -21.18
N LYS A 463 -27.05 25.78 -20.41
CA LYS A 463 -27.46 27.11 -20.89
C LYS A 463 -26.21 27.86 -21.30
N ASN A 464 -26.03 28.09 -22.59
CA ASN A 464 -24.95 28.88 -23.17
C ASN A 464 -23.56 28.24 -23.04
N MET A 465 -23.45 26.93 -23.34
CA MET A 465 -22.13 26.37 -23.67
C MET A 465 -21.60 27.05 -24.93
N VAL A 466 -20.45 27.70 -24.82
CA VAL A 466 -19.74 28.29 -25.96
C VAL A 466 -18.65 27.31 -26.41
N ILE A 467 -18.92 26.54 -27.45
CA ILE A 467 -17.94 25.64 -28.04
C ILE A 467 -16.97 26.48 -28.87
N LYS A 468 -15.67 26.42 -28.56
CA LYS A 468 -14.61 27.07 -29.32
C LYS A 468 -13.72 26.01 -29.98
N SER A 469 -13.61 26.08 -31.30
CA SER A 469 -12.54 25.42 -32.05
C SER A 469 -11.42 26.44 -32.34
N ALA A 470 -10.37 26.04 -33.05
CA ALA A 470 -9.35 26.98 -33.52
C ALA A 470 -9.91 28.04 -34.51
N ASP A 471 -10.98 27.69 -35.24
CA ASP A 471 -11.45 28.44 -36.40
C ASP A 471 -12.92 28.93 -36.27
N SER A 472 -13.63 28.56 -35.20
CA SER A 472 -15.05 28.87 -35.02
C SER A 472 -15.53 28.91 -33.56
N GLN A 473 -16.60 29.66 -33.32
CA GLN A 473 -17.30 29.76 -32.04
C GLN A 473 -18.80 29.50 -32.25
N TYR A 474 -19.37 28.56 -31.51
CA TYR A 474 -20.82 28.28 -31.48
C TYR A 474 -21.40 28.60 -30.11
N THR A 475 -22.61 29.15 -30.06
CA THR A 475 -23.32 29.53 -28.83
C THR A 475 -24.61 28.72 -28.70
N LEU A 476 -24.65 27.86 -27.69
CA LEU A 476 -25.76 26.91 -27.46
C LEU A 476 -26.85 27.56 -26.59
N ASN A 477 -27.90 28.09 -27.23
CA ASN A 477 -28.99 28.80 -26.57
C ASN A 477 -30.11 27.84 -26.13
N TRP A 478 -30.53 27.92 -24.87
CA TRP A 478 -31.70 27.20 -24.34
C TRP A 478 -32.82 28.18 -23.97
N ASP A 479 -34.01 28.02 -24.57
CA ASP A 479 -35.21 28.77 -24.18
C ASP A 479 -35.90 28.07 -22.99
N GLN A 480 -36.03 28.79 -21.88
CA GLN A 480 -36.63 28.27 -20.63
C GLN A 480 -38.15 28.23 -20.64
N ASN A 481 -38.82 29.02 -21.50
CA ASN A 481 -40.26 29.05 -21.62
C ASN A 481 -40.76 28.03 -22.64
N ALA A 482 -40.01 27.82 -23.73
CA ALA A 482 -40.31 26.80 -24.74
C ALA A 482 -39.72 25.41 -24.39
N MET A 483 -38.72 25.36 -23.52
CA MET A 483 -37.97 24.14 -23.14
C MET A 483 -37.20 23.48 -24.30
N GLU A 484 -36.71 24.29 -25.26
CA GLU A 484 -35.96 23.84 -26.44
C GLU A 484 -34.51 24.36 -26.46
N VAL A 485 -33.60 23.56 -27.04
CA VAL A 485 -32.17 23.87 -27.19
C VAL A 485 -31.82 24.08 -28.66
N SER A 486 -31.06 25.14 -28.96
CA SER A 486 -30.66 25.52 -30.32
C SER A 486 -29.20 25.96 -30.39
N LEU A 487 -28.60 25.89 -31.58
CA LEU A 487 -27.24 26.33 -31.87
C LEU A 487 -27.26 27.58 -32.75
N ASN A 488 -26.44 28.57 -32.42
CA ASN A 488 -26.01 29.67 -33.31
C ASN A 488 -24.50 29.59 -33.53
#